data_AF-A0A969BJW3-F1
#
_entry.id   AF-A0A969BJW3-F1
#
_cell.length_a   1.000
_cell.length_b   1.000
_cell.length_c   1.000
_cell.angle_alpha   90.00
_cell.angle_beta   90.00
_cell.angle_gamma   90.00
#
_symmetry.space_group_name_H-M   'P 1'
#
loop_
_entity.id
_entity.type
_entity.pdbx_description
1 polymer ?
#
loop_
_entity_poly.entity_id
_entity_poly.type
_entity_poly.pdbx_seq_one_letter_code
_entity_poly.pdbx_strand_id
1 'polypeptide(L)'
;MYFNCHTAFSFKYGTLTIERLFQEAQRYGIKKLALTDINNTAAYVEMLRHCAEYAPAHPGSQTTKYGKPAYSLDIALGVEFRNENELRFIALAKNGDGFTEINRFLSFHNRHNKAIPMRAPEFQDVFVIYPFGKIFPEQLRSNEYIGIRKSQLTQFSFSTLRKEFPGKFLAWHPVTFATKTDFNVHRLLRAIDNNTLLSKLPTHQQAQPDECMTPAEALEAQFADCPDLVERANFILDNCSHS
;
A
#
# COMPACT_ATOMS: atom_id res chain seq x y z
N MET A 1 -6.34 -2.75 6.43
CA MET A 1 -6.38 -1.34 5.95
C MET A 1 -5.05 -0.88 5.35
N TYR A 2 -3.92 -0.98 6.06
CA TYR A 2 -2.60 -0.52 5.60
C TYR A 2 -1.95 -1.47 4.59
N PHE A 3 -2.63 -1.73 3.47
CA PHE A 3 -2.11 -2.61 2.41
C PHE A 3 -1.29 -1.85 1.36
N ASN A 4 -1.15 -0.53 1.49
CA ASN A 4 -0.43 0.28 0.51
C ASN A 4 0.55 1.22 1.21
N CYS A 5 1.68 0.67 1.66
CA CYS A 5 2.73 1.42 2.35
C CYS A 5 3.98 1.51 1.47
N HIS A 6 4.50 2.72 1.33
CA HIS A 6 5.73 3.02 0.60
C HIS A 6 6.87 3.29 1.57
N THR A 7 8.04 2.81 1.19
CA THR A 7 9.31 3.12 1.83
C THR A 7 10.14 4.01 0.90
N ALA A 8 11.32 4.43 1.35
CA ALA A 8 12.30 5.13 0.53
C ALA A 8 12.78 4.31 -0.69
N PHE A 9 12.50 2.99 -0.73
CA PHE A 9 12.74 2.15 -1.91
C PHE A 9 11.72 2.36 -3.04
N SER A 10 10.61 3.06 -2.77
CA SER A 10 9.81 3.73 -3.81
C SER A 10 10.59 4.97 -4.28
N PHE A 11 11.61 4.76 -5.11
CA PHE A 11 12.60 5.76 -5.45
C PHE A 11 11.99 7.09 -5.91
N LYS A 12 12.48 8.18 -5.30
CA LYS A 12 12.00 9.56 -5.54
C LYS A 12 10.49 9.72 -5.34
N TYR A 13 9.88 8.91 -4.49
CA TYR A 13 8.46 8.98 -4.14
C TYR A 13 8.26 8.79 -2.63
N GLY A 14 8.50 7.61 -2.08
CA GLY A 14 8.37 7.36 -0.65
C GLY A 14 9.49 8.02 0.15
N THR A 15 9.20 8.48 1.37
CA THR A 15 10.21 9.13 2.23
C THR A 15 10.44 8.39 3.55
N LEU A 16 9.66 7.35 3.83
CA LEU A 16 9.79 6.54 5.04
C LEU A 16 10.94 5.56 4.90
N THR A 17 11.92 5.63 5.79
CA THR A 17 12.87 4.51 5.97
C THR A 17 12.14 3.29 6.55
N ILE A 18 12.77 2.11 6.46
CA ILE A 18 12.25 0.88 7.08
C ILE A 18 11.99 1.08 8.57
N GLU A 19 12.98 1.62 9.27
CA GLU A 19 12.88 1.96 10.69
C GLU A 19 11.72 2.93 10.96
N ARG A 20 11.58 3.99 10.14
CA ARG A 20 10.54 4.97 10.37
C ARG A 20 9.14 4.41 10.14
N LEU A 21 8.94 3.61 9.10
CA LEU A 21 7.66 2.95 8.85
C LEU A 21 7.29 2.00 9.99
N PHE A 22 8.26 1.22 10.50
CA PHE A 22 8.05 0.36 11.66
C PHE A 22 7.68 1.18 12.91
N GLN A 23 8.37 2.29 13.17
CA GLN A 23 8.09 3.16 14.31
C GLN A 23 6.69 3.81 14.23
N GLU A 24 6.23 4.22 13.04
CA GLU A 24 4.86 4.73 12.88
C GLU A 24 3.83 3.60 13.13
N ALA A 25 4.09 2.39 12.64
CA ALA A 25 3.23 1.24 12.93
C ALA A 25 3.16 0.96 14.45
N GLN A 26 4.31 0.98 15.13
CA GLN A 26 4.38 0.84 16.58
C GLN A 26 3.63 1.95 17.32
N ARG A 27 3.83 3.20 16.90
CA ARG A 27 3.21 4.38 17.50
C ARG A 27 1.69 4.33 17.45
N TYR A 28 1.13 3.85 16.33
CA TYR A 28 -0.32 3.74 16.13
C TYR A 28 -0.88 2.35 16.49
N GLY A 29 -0.08 1.45 17.04
CA GLY A 29 -0.52 0.12 17.45
C GLY A 29 -0.87 -0.82 16.29
N ILE A 30 -0.43 -0.51 15.07
CA ILE A 30 -0.70 -1.29 13.86
C ILE A 30 0.08 -2.60 13.87
N LYS A 31 -0.63 -3.73 13.92
CA LYS A 31 -0.02 -5.07 14.01
C LYS A 31 0.28 -5.72 12.66
N LYS A 32 -0.30 -5.20 11.58
CA LYS A 32 -0.09 -5.71 10.23
C LYS A 32 -0.16 -4.61 9.19
N LEU A 33 0.76 -4.63 8.24
CA LEU A 33 0.76 -3.77 7.06
C LEU A 33 1.30 -4.52 5.84
N ALA A 34 1.11 -3.98 4.63
CA ALA A 34 1.77 -4.50 3.44
C ALA A 34 2.80 -3.51 2.92
N LEU A 35 3.95 -4.03 2.48
CA LEU A 35 4.93 -3.26 1.71
C LEU A 35 4.55 -3.33 0.24
N THR A 36 4.33 -2.17 -0.36
CA THR A 36 3.95 -2.06 -1.78
C THR A 36 4.77 -0.95 -2.43
N ASP A 37 6.09 -1.10 -2.42
CA ASP A 37 6.94 -0.13 -3.08
C ASP A 37 6.67 -0.05 -4.58
N ILE A 38 6.88 1.13 -5.15
CA ILE A 38 6.56 1.41 -6.55
C ILE A 38 7.54 0.66 -7.45
N ASN A 39 7.01 -0.27 -8.26
CA ASN A 39 7.78 -1.08 -9.21
C ASN A 39 9.03 -1.74 -8.60
N ASN A 40 8.99 -2.07 -7.31
CA ASN A 40 10.15 -2.56 -6.58
C ASN A 40 9.71 -3.44 -5.41
N THR A 41 10.53 -4.44 -5.09
CA THR A 41 10.34 -5.31 -3.93
C THR A 41 11.49 -5.24 -2.93
N ALA A 42 12.56 -4.46 -3.17
CA ALA A 42 13.81 -4.51 -2.40
C ALA A 42 13.69 -4.34 -0.87
N ALA A 43 12.70 -3.56 -0.40
CA ALA A 43 12.53 -3.22 1.02
C ALA A 43 12.25 -4.42 1.94
N TYR A 44 11.65 -5.49 1.42
CA TYR A 44 11.03 -6.50 2.29
C TYR A 44 12.01 -7.27 3.17
N VAL A 45 13.20 -7.62 2.67
CA VAL A 45 14.21 -8.35 3.45
C VAL A 45 14.67 -7.53 4.65
N GLU A 46 14.86 -6.22 4.43
CA GLU A 46 15.27 -5.31 5.49
C GLU A 46 14.15 -5.12 6.52
N MET A 47 12.90 -4.98 6.08
CA MET A 47 11.75 -4.93 6.99
C MET A 47 11.59 -6.22 7.81
N LEU A 48 11.74 -7.39 7.21
CA LEU A 48 11.67 -8.67 7.93
C LEU A 48 12.75 -8.79 9.01
N ARG A 49 13.98 -8.38 8.70
CA ARG A 49 15.07 -8.33 9.68
C ARG A 49 14.75 -7.35 10.82
N HIS A 50 14.21 -6.19 10.49
CA HIS A 50 13.83 -5.19 11.48
C HIS A 50 12.68 -5.71 12.38
N CYS A 51 11.65 -6.33 11.81
CA CYS A 51 10.58 -6.98 12.57
C CYS A 51 11.14 -8.06 13.51
N ALA A 52 12.11 -8.86 13.05
CA ALA A 52 12.75 -9.89 13.87
C ALA A 52 13.64 -9.31 15.01
N GLU A 53 14.26 -8.15 14.82
CA GLU A 53 15.02 -7.45 15.88
C GLU A 53 14.11 -7.00 17.03
N TYR A 54 12.91 -6.54 16.68
CA TYR A 54 11.92 -6.02 17.63
C TYR A 54 10.91 -7.08 18.11
N ALA A 55 11.02 -8.31 17.64
CA ALA A 55 10.15 -9.40 18.08
C ALA A 55 10.34 -9.71 19.58
N PRO A 56 9.27 -10.14 20.28
CA PRO A 56 9.35 -10.62 21.66
C PRO A 56 10.38 -11.75 21.82
N ALA A 57 11.18 -11.71 22.88
CA ALA A 57 12.20 -12.75 23.16
C ALA A 57 11.60 -14.17 23.30
N HIS A 58 10.40 -14.26 23.84
CA HIS A 58 9.56 -15.45 23.93
C HIS A 58 8.09 -15.02 23.92
N PRO A 59 7.13 -15.93 23.68
CA PRO A 59 5.71 -15.61 23.75
C PRO A 59 5.35 -14.89 25.06
N GLY A 60 4.66 -13.75 24.96
CA GLY A 60 4.29 -12.92 26.10
C GLY A 60 5.37 -11.96 26.64
N SER A 61 6.61 -12.00 26.12
CA SER A 61 7.65 -11.06 26.54
C SER A 61 7.34 -9.63 26.09
N GLN A 62 7.54 -8.66 26.99
CA GLN A 62 7.50 -7.22 26.65
C GLN A 62 8.85 -6.70 26.14
N THR A 63 9.89 -7.53 26.15
CA THR A 63 11.24 -7.18 25.70
C THR A 63 11.74 -8.10 24.59
N THR A 64 12.59 -7.55 23.73
CA THR A 64 13.30 -8.29 22.69
C THR A 64 14.44 -9.11 23.31
N LYS A 65 15.05 -10.01 22.54
CA LYS A 65 16.27 -10.72 22.95
C LYS A 65 17.45 -9.79 23.26
N TYR A 66 17.34 -8.50 22.94
CA TYR A 66 18.34 -7.46 23.20
C TYR A 66 17.93 -6.52 24.36
N GLY A 67 16.86 -6.82 25.10
CA GLY A 67 16.39 -5.99 26.22
C GLY A 67 15.71 -4.68 25.83
N LYS A 68 15.41 -4.46 24.54
CA LYS A 68 14.61 -3.32 24.05
C LYS A 68 13.11 -3.62 24.23
N PRO A 69 12.21 -2.61 24.26
CA PRO A 69 10.77 -2.85 24.18
C PRO A 69 10.40 -3.64 22.91
N ALA A 70 9.65 -4.72 23.07
CA ALA A 70 9.23 -5.56 21.96
C ALA A 70 8.00 -5.00 21.24
N TYR A 71 7.96 -5.21 19.93
CA TYR A 71 6.80 -4.92 19.11
C TYR A 71 6.68 -5.94 17.97
N SER A 72 5.56 -6.66 17.95
CA SER A 72 5.25 -7.59 16.86
C SER A 72 4.52 -6.85 15.75
N LEU A 73 5.16 -6.81 14.57
CA LEU A 73 4.58 -6.35 13.32
C LEU A 73 4.65 -7.51 12.32
N ASP A 74 3.48 -7.93 11.84
CA ASP A 74 3.38 -8.81 10.67
C ASP A 74 3.40 -7.97 9.39
N ILE A 75 3.95 -8.54 8.32
CA ILE A 75 3.97 -7.89 7.01
C ILE A 75 3.39 -8.80 5.93
N ALA A 76 2.63 -8.17 5.03
CA ALA A 76 2.28 -8.71 3.73
C ALA A 76 3.20 -8.10 2.66
N LEU A 77 3.36 -8.81 1.54
CA LEU A 77 4.23 -8.40 0.45
C LEU A 77 3.42 -8.07 -0.79
N GLY A 78 3.84 -7.03 -1.51
CA GLY A 78 3.19 -6.60 -2.72
C GLY A 78 4.01 -5.58 -3.50
N VAL A 79 3.42 -5.05 -4.57
CA VAL A 79 4.02 -4.03 -5.42
C VAL A 79 2.93 -3.07 -5.88
N GLU A 80 3.24 -1.78 -5.84
CA GLU A 80 2.44 -0.80 -6.55
C GLU A 80 2.99 -0.62 -7.97
N PHE A 81 2.19 -0.99 -8.97
CA PHE A 81 2.61 -0.95 -10.36
C PHE A 81 2.24 0.38 -11.02
N ARG A 82 3.24 1.10 -11.52
CA ARG A 82 3.06 2.40 -12.17
C ARG A 82 3.77 2.50 -13.52
N ASN A 83 3.18 3.22 -14.47
CA ASN A 83 3.93 3.79 -15.58
C ASN A 83 4.15 5.26 -15.29
N GLU A 84 5.42 5.67 -15.15
CA GLU A 84 5.75 7.03 -14.72
C GLU A 84 5.00 7.40 -13.42
N ASN A 85 4.12 8.40 -13.47
CA ASN A 85 3.29 8.83 -12.35
C ASN A 85 1.94 8.11 -12.27
N GLU A 86 1.54 7.38 -13.31
CA GLU A 86 0.21 6.79 -13.39
C GLU A 86 0.16 5.42 -12.71
N LEU A 87 -0.58 5.36 -11.61
CA LEU A 87 -0.95 4.09 -10.97
C LEU A 87 -1.81 3.23 -11.89
N ARG A 88 -1.32 2.02 -12.17
CA ARG A 88 -2.07 0.97 -12.88
C ARG A 88 -2.88 0.16 -11.90
N PHE A 89 -2.20 -0.51 -10.97
CA PHE A 89 -2.82 -1.33 -9.93
C PHE A 89 -1.82 -1.61 -8.80
N ILE A 90 -2.34 -2.04 -7.66
CA ILE A 90 -1.57 -2.58 -6.53
C ILE A 90 -1.78 -4.09 -6.52
N ALA A 91 -0.70 -4.85 -6.42
CA ALA A 91 -0.72 -6.30 -6.32
C ALA A 91 -0.26 -6.73 -4.92
N LEU A 92 -1.05 -7.56 -4.24
CA LEU A 92 -0.75 -8.09 -2.91
C LEU A 92 -0.67 -9.62 -2.97
N ALA A 93 0.45 -10.17 -2.53
CA ALA A 93 0.64 -11.61 -2.45
C ALA A 93 -0.17 -12.21 -1.30
N LYS A 94 -0.97 -13.24 -1.60
CA LYS A 94 -1.63 -14.05 -0.57
C LYS A 94 -0.60 -14.87 0.23
N ASN A 95 0.43 -15.35 -0.46
CA ASN A 95 1.47 -16.26 0.03
C ASN A 95 2.76 -16.11 -0.82
N GLY A 96 3.78 -16.94 -0.53
CA GLY A 96 5.03 -16.97 -1.28
C GLY A 96 4.90 -17.23 -2.79
N ASP A 97 3.92 -18.04 -3.22
CA ASP A 97 3.65 -18.29 -4.64
C ASP A 97 3.12 -17.05 -5.33
N GLY A 98 2.17 -16.34 -4.70
CA GLY A 98 1.68 -15.05 -5.17
C GLY A 98 2.80 -14.01 -5.27
N PHE A 99 3.72 -13.98 -4.29
CA PHE A 99 4.87 -13.09 -4.36
C PHE A 99 5.81 -13.46 -5.51
N THR A 100 5.96 -14.75 -5.81
CA THR A 100 6.71 -15.24 -6.97
C THR A 100 6.06 -14.79 -8.28
N GLU A 101 4.73 -14.87 -8.39
CA GLU A 101 3.98 -14.36 -9.56
C GLU A 101 4.23 -12.86 -9.78
N ILE A 102 4.11 -12.06 -8.72
CA ILE A 102 4.36 -10.61 -8.76
C ILE A 102 5.80 -10.32 -9.22
N ASN A 103 6.79 -11.01 -8.66
CA ASN A 103 8.20 -10.79 -9.01
C ASN A 103 8.52 -11.23 -10.44
N ARG A 104 7.92 -12.32 -10.93
CA ARG A 104 8.07 -12.75 -12.34
C ARG A 104 7.51 -11.70 -13.28
N PHE A 105 6.32 -11.16 -12.98
CA PHE A 105 5.71 -10.10 -13.77
C PHE A 105 6.57 -8.82 -13.75
N LEU A 106 6.97 -8.36 -12.57
CA LEU A 106 7.84 -7.18 -12.42
C LEU A 106 9.16 -7.34 -13.18
N SER A 107 9.82 -8.50 -13.04
CA SER A 107 11.09 -8.80 -13.71
C SER A 107 10.95 -8.81 -15.23
N PHE A 108 9.85 -9.36 -15.76
CA PHE A 108 9.58 -9.38 -17.19
C PHE A 108 9.47 -7.95 -17.74
N HIS A 109 8.71 -7.08 -17.08
CA HIS A 109 8.53 -5.69 -17.50
C HIS A 109 9.83 -4.87 -17.41
N ASN A 110 10.58 -5.02 -16.32
CA ASN A 110 11.86 -4.34 -16.13
C ASN A 110 12.90 -4.78 -17.16
N ARG A 111 13.06 -6.11 -17.38
CA ARG A 111 14.06 -6.66 -18.30
C ARG A 111 13.83 -6.25 -19.75
N HIS A 112 12.57 -6.13 -20.16
CA HIS A 112 12.21 -5.77 -21.54
C HIS A 112 11.86 -4.30 -21.72
N ASN A 113 11.99 -3.48 -20.66
CA ASN A 113 11.56 -2.09 -20.64
C ASN A 113 10.14 -1.90 -21.20
N LYS A 114 9.23 -2.82 -20.83
CA LYS A 114 7.84 -2.81 -21.31
C LYS A 114 6.95 -2.04 -20.35
N ALA A 115 6.12 -1.17 -20.89
CA ALA A 115 5.08 -0.50 -20.12
C ALA A 115 4.18 -1.53 -19.41
N ILE A 116 3.83 -1.24 -18.16
CA ILE A 116 2.89 -2.03 -17.38
C ILE A 116 1.48 -1.81 -17.96
N PRO A 117 0.72 -2.87 -18.28
CA PRO A 117 -0.64 -2.74 -18.79
C PRO A 117 -1.58 -2.11 -17.75
N MET A 118 -2.67 -1.51 -18.23
CA MET A 118 -3.73 -1.01 -17.36
C MET A 118 -4.45 -2.14 -16.60
N ARG A 119 -4.61 -3.29 -17.26
CA ARG A 119 -5.20 -4.50 -16.71
C ARG A 119 -4.09 -5.43 -16.23
N ALA A 120 -4.16 -5.85 -14.97
CA ALA A 120 -3.24 -6.85 -14.45
C ALA A 120 -3.42 -8.20 -15.19
N PRO A 121 -2.34 -8.99 -15.33
CA PRO A 121 -2.45 -10.35 -15.82
C PRO A 121 -3.30 -11.19 -14.87
N GLU A 122 -3.63 -12.41 -15.30
CA GLU A 122 -4.28 -13.38 -14.42
C GLU A 122 -3.27 -13.91 -13.43
N PHE A 123 -3.41 -13.45 -12.20
CA PHE A 123 -2.70 -14.00 -11.05
C PHE A 123 -3.59 -14.98 -10.30
N GLN A 124 -3.01 -16.06 -9.79
CA GLN A 124 -3.72 -17.06 -8.99
C GLN A 124 -3.73 -16.68 -7.51
N ASP A 125 -2.54 -16.38 -6.97
CA ASP A 125 -2.30 -16.20 -5.54
C ASP A 125 -2.08 -14.73 -5.16
N VAL A 126 -2.66 -13.80 -5.93
CA VAL A 126 -2.50 -12.36 -5.75
C VAL A 126 -3.86 -11.68 -5.69
N PHE A 127 -4.03 -10.72 -4.78
CA PHE A 127 -5.12 -9.75 -4.85
C PHE A 127 -4.68 -8.53 -5.64
N VAL A 128 -5.56 -8.01 -6.50
CA VAL A 128 -5.27 -6.81 -7.29
C VAL A 128 -6.26 -5.70 -6.95
N ILE A 129 -5.74 -4.51 -6.70
CA ILE A 129 -6.53 -3.33 -6.37
C ILE A 129 -6.29 -2.27 -7.44
N TYR A 130 -7.36 -1.86 -8.12
CA TYR A 130 -7.34 -0.80 -9.11
C TYR A 130 -7.78 0.55 -8.51
N PRO A 131 -7.28 1.68 -9.01
CA PRO A 131 -7.82 2.99 -8.65
C PRO A 131 -9.27 3.15 -9.13
N PHE A 132 -10.08 3.86 -8.34
CA PHE A 132 -11.45 4.17 -8.71
C PHE A 132 -11.53 4.90 -10.07
N GLY A 133 -12.40 4.41 -10.95
CA GLY A 133 -12.62 4.95 -12.30
C GLY A 133 -11.65 4.45 -13.39
N LYS A 134 -10.68 3.58 -13.07
CA LYS A 134 -9.75 3.02 -14.08
C LYS A 134 -10.25 1.74 -14.74
N ILE A 135 -11.04 0.94 -14.03
CA ILE A 135 -11.65 -0.30 -14.54
C ILE A 135 -13.12 -0.35 -14.10
N PHE A 136 -13.98 -0.89 -14.97
CA PHE A 136 -15.38 -1.10 -14.65
C PHE A 136 -15.55 -2.32 -13.73
N PRO A 137 -16.40 -2.24 -12.68
CA PRO A 137 -16.57 -3.34 -11.73
C PRO A 137 -16.98 -4.67 -12.35
N GLU A 138 -17.75 -4.65 -13.44
CA GLU A 138 -18.18 -5.83 -14.22
C GLU A 138 -17.01 -6.66 -14.75
N GLN A 139 -15.86 -6.01 -14.99
CA GLN A 139 -14.67 -6.65 -15.54
C GLN A 139 -13.80 -7.29 -14.45
N LEU A 140 -14.11 -7.06 -13.16
CA LEU A 140 -13.26 -7.52 -12.05
C LEU A 140 -13.40 -9.02 -11.81
N ARG A 141 -12.27 -9.72 -11.77
CA ARG A 141 -12.19 -11.13 -11.35
C ARG A 141 -12.42 -11.24 -9.84
N SER A 142 -12.53 -12.48 -9.34
CA SER A 142 -12.81 -12.75 -7.91
C SER A 142 -11.75 -12.19 -6.97
N ASN A 143 -10.49 -12.13 -7.39
CA ASN A 143 -9.35 -11.60 -6.64
C ASN A 143 -9.06 -10.12 -6.91
N GLU A 144 -9.96 -9.42 -7.61
CA GLU A 144 -9.74 -8.04 -8.02
C GLU A 144 -10.79 -7.09 -7.44
N TYR A 145 -10.32 -5.92 -7.04
CA TYR A 145 -11.08 -4.92 -6.31
C TYR A 145 -10.76 -3.52 -6.81
N ILE A 146 -11.60 -2.56 -6.44
CA ILE A 146 -11.38 -1.14 -6.64
C ILE A 146 -11.19 -0.46 -5.28
N GLY A 147 -10.08 0.27 -5.15
CA GLY A 147 -9.78 1.06 -3.95
C GLY A 147 -10.49 2.41 -3.97
N ILE A 148 -11.22 2.70 -2.90
CA ILE A 148 -11.92 3.98 -2.68
C ILE A 148 -11.17 4.77 -1.61
N ARG A 149 -10.66 5.94 -1.97
CA ARG A 149 -10.07 6.88 -1.01
C ARG A 149 -11.15 7.70 -0.31
N LYS A 150 -10.82 8.25 0.86
CA LYS A 150 -11.69 9.18 1.60
C LYS A 150 -12.21 10.32 0.72
N SER A 151 -11.33 10.95 -0.06
CA SER A 151 -11.69 12.06 -0.95
C SER A 151 -12.70 11.69 -2.04
N GLN A 152 -12.88 10.39 -2.30
CA GLN A 152 -13.80 9.85 -3.31
C GLN A 152 -15.11 9.36 -2.70
N LEU A 153 -15.24 9.32 -1.37
CA LEU A 153 -16.43 8.78 -0.69
C LEU A 153 -17.71 9.49 -1.10
N THR A 154 -17.69 10.82 -1.19
CA THR A 154 -18.86 11.59 -1.62
C THR A 154 -19.31 11.16 -3.02
N GLN A 155 -18.39 11.10 -3.99
CA GLN A 155 -18.69 10.66 -5.35
C GLN A 155 -19.18 9.21 -5.39
N PHE A 156 -18.55 8.34 -4.61
CA PHE A 156 -18.87 6.92 -4.53
C PHE A 156 -20.27 6.69 -3.96
N SER A 157 -20.67 7.42 -2.91
CA SER A 157 -21.97 7.31 -2.25
C SER A 157 -23.15 7.71 -3.16
N PHE A 158 -22.93 8.60 -4.13
CA PHE A 158 -23.96 8.96 -5.13
C PHE A 158 -24.03 7.98 -6.31
N SER A 159 -23.07 7.06 -6.45
CA SER A 159 -23.06 6.08 -7.53
C SER A 159 -23.93 4.87 -7.21
N THR A 160 -24.57 4.27 -8.23
CA THR A 160 -25.29 2.99 -8.09
C THR A 160 -24.35 1.79 -8.00
N LEU A 161 -23.07 1.99 -8.35
CA LEU A 161 -22.04 0.95 -8.42
C LEU A 161 -21.89 0.16 -7.12
N ARG A 162 -22.00 0.82 -5.96
CA ARG A 162 -21.91 0.15 -4.65
C ARG A 162 -23.01 -0.92 -4.49
N LYS A 163 -24.21 -0.65 -4.99
CA LYS A 163 -25.37 -1.56 -4.91
C LYS A 163 -25.32 -2.64 -6.00
N GLU A 164 -24.87 -2.28 -7.19
CA GLU A 164 -24.80 -3.20 -8.34
C GLU A 164 -23.65 -4.21 -8.21
N PHE A 165 -22.52 -3.80 -7.63
CA PHE A 165 -21.32 -4.63 -7.48
C PHE A 165 -20.88 -4.73 -6.02
N PRO A 166 -21.72 -5.31 -5.14
CA PRO A 166 -21.33 -5.51 -3.75
C PRO A 166 -20.10 -6.40 -3.69
N GLY A 167 -19.18 -6.12 -2.77
CA GLY A 167 -17.96 -6.92 -2.62
C GLY A 167 -16.77 -6.50 -3.50
N LYS A 168 -16.95 -5.62 -4.50
CA LYS A 168 -15.87 -5.23 -5.42
C LYS A 168 -15.07 -4.00 -4.99
N PHE A 169 -15.47 -3.34 -3.90
CA PHE A 169 -14.86 -2.10 -3.43
C PHE A 169 -14.27 -2.28 -2.04
N LEU A 170 -13.18 -1.57 -1.78
CA LEU A 170 -12.51 -1.56 -0.48
C LEU A 170 -11.99 -0.17 -0.13
N ALA A 171 -11.78 0.08 1.15
CA ALA A 171 -11.23 1.32 1.64
C ALA A 171 -9.74 1.37 1.32
N TRP A 172 -9.26 2.45 0.73
CA TRP A 172 -7.86 2.59 0.34
C TRP A 172 -7.24 3.83 0.99
N HIS A 173 -6.21 3.59 1.80
CA HIS A 173 -5.46 4.61 2.53
C HIS A 173 -3.95 4.36 2.40
N PRO A 174 -3.27 5.02 1.45
CA PRO A 174 -1.83 4.90 1.30
C PRO A 174 -1.06 5.53 2.45
N VAL A 175 0.14 5.00 2.69
CA VAL A 175 1.12 5.58 3.62
C VAL A 175 2.41 5.82 2.87
N THR A 176 2.75 7.09 2.63
CA THR A 176 3.92 7.51 1.83
C THR A 176 4.94 8.28 2.66
N PHE A 177 4.49 9.01 3.68
CA PHE A 177 5.31 9.86 4.54
C PHE A 177 4.72 9.94 5.96
N ALA A 178 5.50 10.43 6.94
CA ALA A 178 5.05 10.53 8.33
C ALA A 178 4.51 11.92 8.68
N THR A 179 5.12 12.98 8.13
CA THR A 179 4.84 14.36 8.53
C THR A 179 4.62 15.31 7.35
N LYS A 180 4.12 16.51 7.63
CA LYS A 180 4.03 17.58 6.63
C LYS A 180 5.39 17.99 6.07
N THR A 181 6.45 17.89 6.88
CA THR A 181 7.82 18.14 6.41
C THR A 181 8.23 17.09 5.40
N ASP A 182 7.94 15.82 5.68
CA ASP A 182 8.23 14.70 4.78
C ASP A 182 7.40 14.78 3.48
N PHE A 183 6.18 15.30 3.55
CA PHE A 183 5.39 15.60 2.35
C PHE A 183 6.09 16.65 1.46
N ASN A 184 6.68 17.68 2.05
CA ASN A 184 7.45 18.66 1.27
C ASN A 184 8.71 18.04 0.66
N VAL A 185 9.40 17.14 1.40
CA VAL A 185 10.52 16.35 0.85
C VAL A 185 10.05 15.50 -0.33
N HIS A 186 8.92 14.81 -0.20
CA HIS A 186 8.30 14.07 -1.29
C HIS A 186 8.10 14.95 -2.54
N ARG A 187 7.49 16.14 -2.38
CA ARG A 187 7.25 17.05 -3.50
C ARG A 187 8.55 17.51 -4.16
N LEU A 188 9.61 17.76 -3.38
CA LEU A 188 10.93 18.07 -3.92
C LEU A 188 11.51 16.90 -4.73
N LEU A 189 11.40 15.67 -4.23
CA LEU A 189 11.82 14.47 -4.96
C LEU A 189 11.03 14.30 -6.26
N ARG A 190 9.72 14.55 -6.26
CA ARG A 190 8.90 14.54 -7.49
C ARG A 190 9.32 15.63 -8.47
N ALA A 191 9.63 16.83 -7.99
CA ALA A 191 10.10 17.93 -8.85
C ALA A 191 11.42 17.57 -9.55
N ILE A 192 12.35 16.94 -8.82
CA ILE A 192 13.61 16.41 -9.38
C ILE A 192 13.32 15.33 -10.42
N ASP A 193 12.43 14.38 -10.11
CA ASP A 193 12.12 13.26 -11.00
C ASP A 193 11.45 13.70 -12.30
N ASN A 194 10.54 14.68 -12.24
CA ASN A 194 9.86 15.24 -13.40
C ASN A 194 10.64 16.39 -14.06
N ASN A 195 11.88 16.64 -13.62
CA ASN A 195 12.74 17.72 -14.11
C ASN A 195 12.01 19.07 -14.20
N THR A 196 11.33 19.45 -13.12
CA THR A 196 10.48 20.66 -13.06
C THR A 196 10.72 21.44 -11.77
N LEU A 197 10.20 22.67 -11.71
CA LEU A 197 10.21 23.47 -10.49
C LEU A 197 9.11 22.99 -9.53
N LEU A 198 9.37 23.05 -8.22
CA LEU A 198 8.38 22.71 -7.20
C LEU A 198 7.06 23.50 -7.35
N SER A 199 7.15 24.77 -7.76
CA SER A 199 5.99 25.63 -8.01
C SER A 199 5.19 25.25 -9.26
N LYS A 200 5.77 24.44 -10.16
CA LYS A 200 5.16 23.97 -11.41
C LYS A 200 4.80 22.48 -11.35
N LEU A 201 5.05 21.80 -10.23
CA LEU A 201 4.72 20.38 -10.07
C LEU A 201 3.20 20.21 -10.04
N PRO A 202 2.60 19.46 -10.99
CA PRO A 202 1.17 19.21 -10.99
C PRO A 202 0.72 18.37 -9.79
N THR A 203 -0.47 18.64 -9.26
CA THR A 203 -1.02 17.92 -8.11
C THR A 203 -1.22 16.42 -8.34
N HIS A 204 -1.44 16.00 -9.59
CA HIS A 204 -1.59 14.59 -9.95
C HIS A 204 -0.25 13.83 -10.04
N GLN A 205 0.89 14.51 -9.98
CA GLN A 205 2.24 13.91 -9.99
C GLN A 205 2.84 13.77 -8.59
N GLN A 206 2.10 14.18 -7.55
CA GLN A 206 2.47 14.08 -6.15
C GLN A 206 1.42 13.23 -5.40
N ALA A 207 1.85 12.63 -4.29
CA ALA A 207 0.98 12.01 -3.31
C ALA A 207 -0.01 13.03 -2.72
N GLN A 208 -1.14 12.54 -2.19
CA GLN A 208 -2.04 13.39 -1.43
C GLN A 208 -1.47 13.68 -0.03
N PRO A 209 -1.69 14.88 0.54
CA PRO A 209 -1.09 15.28 1.82
C PRO A 209 -1.58 14.47 3.03
N ASP A 210 -2.64 13.67 2.86
CA ASP A 210 -3.20 12.77 3.86
C ASP A 210 -2.66 11.33 3.76
N GLU A 211 -1.68 11.05 2.89
CA GLU A 211 -0.98 9.75 2.80
C GLU A 211 0.02 9.52 3.95
N CYS A 212 -0.46 9.71 5.18
CA CYS A 212 0.23 9.43 6.42
C CYS A 212 -0.41 8.25 7.14
N MET A 213 0.37 7.52 7.94
CA MET A 213 -0.23 6.54 8.85
C MET A 213 -1.09 7.24 9.90
N THR A 214 -2.27 6.68 10.17
CA THR A 214 -3.23 7.15 11.17
C THR A 214 -3.62 5.97 12.08
N PRO A 215 -4.21 6.19 13.25
CA PRO A 215 -4.81 5.11 14.04
C PRO A 215 -5.93 4.40 13.27
N ALA A 216 -6.13 3.11 13.53
CA ALA A 216 -7.15 2.31 12.86
C ALA A 216 -8.56 2.86 13.11
N GLU A 217 -8.85 3.28 14.33
CA GLU A 217 -10.15 3.84 14.75
C GLU A 217 -10.45 5.16 14.01
N ALA A 218 -9.40 5.97 13.79
CA ALA A 218 -9.53 7.21 13.06
C ALA A 218 -9.80 6.98 11.56
N LEU A 219 -9.29 5.86 11.01
CA LEU A 219 -9.57 5.48 9.64
C LEU A 219 -10.97 4.86 9.51
N GLU A 220 -11.38 4.01 10.43
CA GLU A 220 -12.75 3.48 10.52
C GLU A 220 -13.79 4.61 10.61
N ALA A 221 -13.54 5.62 11.45
CA ALA A 221 -14.41 6.78 11.57
C ALA A 221 -14.55 7.57 10.25
N GLN A 222 -13.52 7.59 9.40
CA GLN A 222 -13.60 8.26 8.09
C GLN A 222 -14.48 7.51 7.09
N PHE A 223 -14.65 6.20 7.28
CA PHE A 223 -15.46 5.33 6.43
C PHE A 223 -16.75 4.89 7.14
N ALA A 224 -17.23 5.63 8.14
CA ALA A 224 -18.39 5.25 8.97
C ALA A 224 -19.68 4.98 8.17
N ASP A 225 -19.89 5.67 7.04
CA ASP A 225 -21.04 5.46 6.15
C ASP A 225 -20.91 4.21 5.24
N CYS A 226 -19.72 3.60 5.23
CA CYS A 226 -19.35 2.46 4.39
C CYS A 226 -18.34 1.52 5.09
N PRO A 227 -18.70 0.98 6.27
CA PRO A 227 -17.79 0.14 7.06
C PRO A 227 -17.38 -1.14 6.31
N ASP A 228 -18.23 -1.62 5.41
CA ASP A 228 -17.98 -2.78 4.55
C ASP A 228 -16.72 -2.63 3.67
N LEU A 229 -16.35 -1.38 3.33
CA LEU A 229 -15.11 -1.10 2.59
C LEU A 229 -13.87 -1.36 3.45
N VAL A 230 -13.92 -0.97 4.74
CA VAL A 230 -12.84 -1.19 5.69
C VAL A 230 -12.72 -2.68 6.04
N GLU A 231 -13.84 -3.35 6.28
CA GLU A 231 -13.89 -4.79 6.53
C GLU A 231 -13.21 -5.57 5.40
N ARG A 232 -13.48 -5.23 4.13
CA ARG A 232 -12.80 -5.88 2.99
C ARG A 232 -11.31 -5.56 2.91
N ALA A 233 -10.93 -4.31 3.19
CA ALA A 233 -9.52 -3.93 3.21
C ALA A 233 -8.74 -4.64 4.32
N ASN A 234 -9.39 -4.97 5.44
CA ASN A 234 -8.82 -5.80 6.49
C ASN A 234 -8.79 -7.26 6.08
N PHE A 235 -9.90 -7.81 5.58
CA PHE A 235 -9.98 -9.18 5.08
C PHE A 235 -8.87 -9.50 4.06
N ILE A 236 -8.67 -8.65 3.06
CA ILE A 236 -7.62 -8.84 2.06
C ILE A 236 -6.24 -8.86 2.71
N LEU A 237 -5.95 -7.88 3.58
CA LEU A 237 -4.67 -7.79 4.26
C LEU A 237 -4.42 -9.00 5.18
N ASP A 238 -5.43 -9.47 5.89
CA ASP A 238 -5.34 -10.62 6.79
C ASP A 238 -5.09 -11.92 6.03
N ASN A 239 -5.63 -12.04 4.82
CA ASN A 239 -5.39 -13.16 3.90
C ASN A 239 -4.09 -13.03 3.08
N CYS A 240 -3.26 -12.02 3.37
CA CYS A 240 -1.92 -11.89 2.79
C CYS A 240 -0.86 -12.23 3.83
N SER A 241 0.19 -12.92 3.39
CA SER A 241 1.32 -13.27 4.24
C SER A 241 2.64 -13.14 3.47
N HIS A 242 3.74 -13.02 4.20
CA HIS A 242 5.08 -12.96 3.61
C HIS A 242 5.69 -14.35 3.32
N SER A 243 5.00 -15.42 3.71
CA SER A 243 5.42 -16.82 3.63
C SER A 243 4.63 -17.61 2.59
#